data_AF-A0A101G578-F1
#
_entry.id   AF-A0A101G578-F1
#
_cell.length_a   1.000
_cell.length_b   1.000
_cell.length_c   1.000
_cell.angle_alpha   90.00
_cell.angle_beta   90.00
_cell.angle_gamma   90.00
#
_symmetry.space_group_name_H-M   'P 1'
#
loop_
_entity.id
_entity.type
_entity.pdbx_description
1 polymer ?
#
loop_
_entity_poly.entity_id
_entity_poly.type
_entity_poly.pdbx_seq_one_letter_code
_entity_poly.pdbx_strand_id
1 'polypeptide(L)' 'MVEKLNEMPLRYRLYEKEPWHSKGLRVLPIDNYLVFYLPVEAKITVVVIRIIYGGRAIEEQLRQTQAGG' A
#
# COMPACT_ATOMS: atom_id res chain seq x y z
N MET A 1 -11.98 7.67 5.12
CA MET A 1 -11.22 8.92 4.93
C MET A 1 -9.75 8.66 5.23
N VAL A 2 -8.84 9.14 4.37
CA VAL A 2 -7.38 8.92 4.40
C VAL A 2 -6.71 9.38 5.70
N GLU A 3 -7.39 10.23 6.49
CA GLU A 3 -6.92 10.77 7.78
C GLU A 3 -6.49 9.71 8.80
N LYS A 4 -7.11 8.51 8.78
CA LYS A 4 -6.76 7.45 9.73
C LYS A 4 -5.40 6.79 9.47
N LEU A 5 -4.71 7.09 8.37
CA LEU A 5 -3.36 6.53 8.11
C LEU A 5 -2.29 7.11 9.04
N ASN A 6 -2.50 8.31 9.58
CA ASN A 6 -1.58 8.92 10.54
C ASN A 6 -1.66 8.26 11.92
N GLU A 7 -2.78 7.63 12.25
CA GLU A 7 -2.99 6.92 13.51
C GLU A 7 -2.67 5.42 13.33
N MET A 8 -1.48 5.00 13.75
CA MET A 8 -1.01 3.61 13.70
C MET A 8 -0.85 3.05 12.27
N PRO A 9 0.11 3.58 11.48
CA PRO A 9 0.34 3.15 10.10
C PRO A 9 0.77 1.67 9.98
N LEU A 10 1.16 1.03 11.09
CA LEU A 10 1.54 -0.39 11.14
C LEU A 10 0.36 -1.35 11.41
N ARG A 11 -0.87 -0.85 11.60
CA ARG A 11 -2.02 -1.71 11.95
C ARG A 11 -2.56 -2.54 10.78
N TYR A 12 -2.35 -2.09 9.55
CA TYR A 12 -2.85 -2.80 8.37
C TYR A 12 -1.89 -3.88 7.92
N ARG A 13 -2.42 -5.02 7.51
CA ARG A 13 -1.63 -6.20 7.15
C ARG A 13 -0.58 -5.91 6.08
N LEU A 14 0.54 -6.62 6.16
CA LEU A 14 1.50 -6.71 5.07
C LEU A 14 0.84 -7.34 3.85
N TYR A 15 1.26 -6.89 2.66
CA TYR A 15 0.98 -7.60 1.42
C TYR A 15 1.63 -8.97 1.47
N GLU A 16 0.95 -9.99 0.97
CA GLU A 16 1.36 -11.38 1.18
C GLU A 16 2.54 -11.81 0.29
N LYS A 17 2.69 -11.19 -0.89
CA LYS A 17 3.62 -11.70 -1.90
C LYS A 17 4.91 -10.89 -1.95
N GLU A 18 5.99 -11.60 -2.19
CA GLU A 18 7.28 -11.01 -2.51
C GLU A 18 7.29 -10.36 -3.91
N PRO A 19 8.12 -9.33 -4.15
CA PRO A 19 9.10 -8.72 -3.23
C PRO A 19 8.48 -7.66 -2.29
N TRP A 20 7.16 -7.47 -2.32
CA TRP A 20 6.50 -6.38 -1.61
C TRP A 20 6.34 -6.64 -0.12
N HIS A 21 6.18 -7.92 0.27
CA HIS A 21 6.11 -8.34 1.66
C HIS A 21 7.37 -7.93 2.43
N SER A 22 8.55 -8.36 1.96
CA SER A 22 9.83 -8.00 2.58
C SER A 22 10.13 -6.50 2.59
N LYS A 23 9.56 -5.73 1.64
CA LYS A 23 9.65 -4.27 1.61
C LYS A 23 8.74 -3.57 2.62
N GLY A 24 7.90 -4.30 3.35
CA GLY A 24 6.98 -3.72 4.32
C GLY A 24 5.72 -3.11 3.71
N LEU A 25 5.37 -3.46 2.47
CA LEU A 25 4.18 -2.93 1.80
C LEU A 25 2.92 -3.36 2.55
N ARG A 26 2.02 -2.41 2.83
CA ARG A 26 0.77 -2.63 3.55
C ARG A 26 -0.43 -2.33 2.67
N VAL A 27 -1.56 -2.99 2.98
CA VAL A 27 -2.81 -2.86 2.22
C VAL A 27 -3.92 -2.32 3.11
N LEU A 28 -4.51 -1.20 2.68
CA LEU A 28 -5.69 -0.59 3.28
C LEU A 28 -6.87 -0.68 2.30
N PRO A 29 -7.92 -1.48 2.58
CA PRO A 29 -9.16 -1.44 1.81
C PRO A 29 -10.00 -0.21 2.17
N ILE A 30 -10.49 0.50 1.15
CA ILE A 30 -11.44 1.62 1.27
C ILE A 30 -12.47 1.49 0.15
N ASP A 31 -13.72 1.19 0.52
CA ASP A 31 -14.81 0.93 -0.43
C ASP A 31 -14.38 -0.09 -1.50
N ASN A 32 -14.37 0.32 -2.77
CA ASN A 32 -13.96 -0.51 -3.90
C ASN A 32 -12.48 -0.35 -4.28
N TYR A 33 -11.65 0.21 -3.39
CA TYR A 33 -10.24 0.47 -3.64
C TYR A 33 -9.34 -0.20 -2.60
N LEU A 34 -8.13 -0.52 -3.05
CA LEU A 34 -7.03 -0.98 -2.24
C LEU A 34 -5.90 0.05 -2.32
N VAL A 35 -5.53 0.60 -1.16
CA VAL A 35 -4.43 1.53 -1.01
C VAL A 35 -3.20 0.75 -0.55
N PHE A 36 -2.13 0.81 -1.35
CA PHE A 36 -0.84 0.21 -1.08
C PHE A 36 0.13 1.30 -0.62
N TYR A 37 0.70 1.14 0.57
CA TYR A 37 1.55 2.16 1.18
C TYR A 37 2.71 1.57 1.98
N LEU A 38 3.75 2.39 2.18
CA LEU A 38 4.88 2.12 3.05
C LEU A 38 4.90 3.10 4.24
N PRO A 39 4.99 2.62 5.49
CA PRO A 39 5.18 3.48 6.65
C PRO A 39 6.62 4.01 6.69
N VAL A 40 6.79 5.30 7.02
CA VAL A 40 8.07 5.92 7.33
C VAL A 40 8.06 6.27 8.81
N GLU A 41 8.49 5.32 9.64
CA GLU A 41 8.36 5.38 11.11
C GLU A 41 9.05 6.62 11.69
N ALA A 42 10.26 6.94 11.23
CA ALA A 42 11.03 8.09 11.70
C ALA A 42 10.32 9.44 11.52
N LYS A 43 9.36 9.52 10.58
CA LYS A 43 8.61 10.74 10.27
C LYS A 43 7.12 10.64 10.64
N ILE A 44 6.67 9.50 11.16
CA ILE A 44 5.24 9.21 11.41
C ILE A 44 4.39 9.56 10.17
N THR A 45 4.89 9.20 8.99
CA THR A 45 4.23 9.46 7.71
C THR A 45 4.04 8.16 6.95
N VAL A 46 3.14 8.17 5.98
CA VAL A 46 2.95 7.08 5.02
C VAL A 46 3.25 7.57 3.62
N VAL A 47 3.93 6.75 2.84
CA VAL A 47 4.11 6.96 1.40
C VAL A 47 3.12 6.06 0.68
N VAL A 48 2.14 6.66 0.01
CA VAL A 48 1.21 5.92 -0.84
C VAL A 48 1.93 5.56 -2.14
N ILE A 49 2.07 4.26 -2.39
CA ILE A 49 2.73 3.72 -3.59
C ILE A 49 1.72 3.59 -4.72
N ARG A 50 0.52 3.07 -4.44
CA ARG A 50 -0.54 2.92 -5.45
C ARG A 50 -1.93 2.82 -4.86
N ILE A 51 -2.91 3.27 -5.63
CA ILE A 51 -4.34 3.07 -5.35
C ILE A 51 -4.93 2.24 -6.50
N ILE A 52 -5.51 1.09 -6.16
CA ILE A 52 -6.00 0.10 -7.13
C ILE A 52 -7.49 -0.13 -6.90
N TYR A 53 -8.31 0.08 -7.93
CA TYR A 53 -9.70 -0.39 -7.90
C TYR A 53 -9.73 -1.92 -7.78
N GLY A 54 -10.52 -2.45 -6.84
CA GLY A 54 -10.53 -3.86 -6.44
C GLY A 54 -10.88 -4.85 -7.56
N GLY A 55 -11.55 -4.38 -8.61
CA GLY A 55 -11.80 -5.18 -9.83
C GLY A 55 -10.60 -5.32 -10.78
N ARG A 56 -9.45 -4.72 -10.49
CA ARG A 56 -8.25 -4.79 -11.35
C ARG A 56 -7.28 -5.88 -10.90
N ALA A 57 -6.48 -6.39 -11.85
CA ALA A 57 -5.39 -7.31 -11.57
C ALA A 57 -4.29 -6.60 -10.74
N ILE A 58 -4.27 -6.86 -9.43
CA ILE A 58 -3.38 -6.19 -8.46
C ILE A 58 -1.90 -6.37 -8.85
N GLU A 59 -1.49 -7.59 -9.21
CA GLU A 59 -0.10 -7.89 -9.56
C GLU A 59 0.40 -7.09 -10.76
N GLU A 60 -0.42 -7.01 -11.81
CA GLU A 60 -0.09 -6.25 -13.02
C GLU A 60 0.08 -4.77 -12.68
N GLN A 61 -0.84 -4.24 -11.88
CA GLN A 61 -0.78 -2.86 -11.44
C GLN A 61 0.45 -2.59 -10.56
N LEU A 62 0.80 -3.48 -9.62
CA LEU A 62 2.01 -3.31 -8.81
C LEU A 62 3.29 -3.40 -9.65
N ARG A 63 3.36 -4.32 -10.63
CA ARG A 63 4.52 -4.45 -11.53
C ARG A 63 4.74 -3.18 -12.37
N GLN A 64 3.67 -2.56 -12.87
CA GLN A 64 3.75 -1.29 -13.60
C GLN A 64 4.35 -0.16 -12.77
N THR A 65 4.21 -0.20 -11.44
CA THR A 65 4.84 0.78 -10.55
C THR A 65 6.37 0.67 -10.54
N GLN A 66 6.93 -0.53 -10.80
CA GLN A 66 8.38 -0.75 -10.85
C GLN A 66 8.99 -0.37 -12.21
N ALA A 67 8.18 -0.34 -13.28
CA ALA A 67 8.65 -0.13 -14.64
C ALA A 67 8.71 1.36 -15.06
N GLY A 68 8.21 2.26 -14.23
CA GLY A 68 8.12 3.70 -14.51
C GLY A 68 8.94 4.59 -13.58
N GLY A 69 9.96 4.03 -12.91
CA GLY A 69 10.88 4.75 -12.02
C GLY A 69 12.23 5.01 -12.65
#